data_AF-A0A2V9V279-F1
#
_entry.id   AF-A0A2V9V279-F1
#
_cell.length_a   1.000
_cell.length_b   1.000
_cell.length_c   1.000
_cell.angle_alpha   90.00
_cell.angle_beta   90.00
_cell.angle_gamma   90.00
#
_symmetry.space_group_name_H-M   'P 1'
#
loop_
_entity.id
_entity.type
_entity.pdbx_description
1 polymer ?
#
loop_
_entity_poly.entity_id
_entity_poly.type
_entity_poly.pdbx_seq_one_letter_code
_entity_poly.pdbx_strand_id
1 'polypeptide(L)' 'MLSEIIPAIEQMDEIIAGCEKAMGSGKKLLDHPILGPLTARQWREFHLVHGLLHVKQIRRLRSARVATG' A
#
# COMPACT_ATOMS: atom_id res chain seq x y z
N MET A 1 12.92 8.03 -9.97
CA MET A 1 11.70 8.24 -9.16
C MET A 1 10.76 7.03 -9.26
N LEU A 2 10.30 6.63 -10.46
CA LEU A 2 9.57 5.35 -10.61
C LEU A 2 10.46 4.11 -10.40
N SER A 3 11.75 4.25 -10.73
CA SER A 3 12.79 3.21 -10.57
C SER A 3 12.92 2.65 -9.14
N GLU A 4 12.58 3.45 -8.12
CA GLU A 4 12.66 3.05 -6.71
C GLU A 4 11.31 2.58 -6.17
N ILE A 5 10.21 3.14 -6.68
CA ILE A 5 8.87 2.90 -6.14
C ILE A 5 8.36 1.52 -6.57
N ILE A 6 8.57 1.12 -7.82
CA ILE A 6 8.10 -0.17 -8.33
C ILE A 6 8.77 -1.33 -7.55
N PRO A 7 10.11 -1.39 -7.41
CA PRO A 7 10.75 -2.46 -6.64
C PRO A 7 10.34 -2.49 -5.17
N ALA A 8 10.09 -1.32 -4.56
CA ALA A 8 9.64 -1.27 -3.18
C ALA A 8 8.24 -1.86 -2.99
N ILE A 9 7.33 -1.65 -3.95
CA ILE A 9 5.98 -2.24 -3.93
C ILE A 9 6.07 -3.75 -4.15
N GLU A 10 6.92 -4.22 -5.08
CA GLU A 10 7.15 -5.64 -5.33
C GLU A 10 7.72 -6.33 -4.09
N GLN A 11 8.76 -5.76 -3.48
CA GLN A 11 9.35 -6.27 -2.24
C GLN A 11 8.33 -6.35 -1.10
N MET A 12 7.46 -5.34 -0.98
CA MET A 12 6.39 -5.35 0.02
C MET A 12 5.40 -6.51 -0.21
N ASP A 13 4.97 -6.76 -1.44
CA ASP A 13 4.05 -7.87 -1.74
C ASP A 13 4.71 -9.24 -1.51
N GLU A 14 5.99 -9.37 -1.85
CA GLU A 14 6.80 -10.57 -1.57
C GLU A 14 6.88 -10.85 -0.07
N ILE A 15 7.13 -9.83 0.76
CA ILE A 15 7.16 -9.96 2.22
C ILE A 15 5.80 -10.43 2.74
N ILE A 16 4.70 -9.82 2.27
CA ILE A 16 3.35 -10.22 2.68
C ILE A 16 3.08 -11.68 2.29
N ALA A 17 3.48 -12.10 1.09
CA ALA A 17 3.34 -13.48 0.63
C ALA A 17 4.16 -14.47 1.48
N GLY A 18 5.40 -14.10 1.84
CA GLY A 18 6.25 -14.89 2.72
C GLY A 18 5.63 -15.08 4.11
N CYS A 19 5.11 -14.01 4.71
CA CYS A 19 4.40 -14.06 5.98
C CYS A 19 3.13 -14.94 5.91
N GLU A 20 2.33 -14.80 4.85
CA GLU A 20 1.12 -15.61 4.65
C GLU A 20 1.46 -17.11 4.52
N LYS A 21 2.52 -17.44 3.79
CA LYS A 21 3.01 -18.83 3.66
C LYS A 21 3.49 -19.40 4.99
N ALA A 22 4.20 -18.60 5.79
CA ALA A 22 4.77 -19.03 7.06
C ALA A 22 3.71 -19.19 8.18
N MET A 23 2.74 -18.28 8.24
CA MET A 23 1.75 -18.25 9.31
C MET A 23 0.46 -19.02 8.98
N GLY A 24 0.19 -19.23 7.69
CA GLY A 24 -1.03 -19.83 7.18
C GLY A 24 -2.07 -18.78 6.78
N SER A 25 -2.88 -19.14 5.77
CA SER A 25 -3.89 -18.23 5.23
C SER A 25 -4.94 -17.84 6.28
N GLY A 26 -5.43 -16.60 6.19
CA GLY A 26 -6.42 -16.04 7.10
C GLY A 26 -5.88 -15.68 8.50
N LYS A 27 -4.62 -15.96 8.80
CA LYS A 27 -3.98 -15.48 10.04
C LYS A 27 -3.66 -13.99 9.96
N LYS A 28 -3.72 -13.35 11.13
CA LYS A 28 -3.32 -11.95 11.31
C LYS A 28 -1.80 -11.87 11.30
N LEU A 29 -1.26 -10.99 10.46
CA LEU A 29 0.18 -10.86 10.26
C LEU A 29 0.79 -9.76 11.14
N LEU A 30 0.15 -8.59 11.17
CA LEU A 30 0.65 -7.40 11.86
C LEU A 30 -0.52 -6.47 12.22
N ASP A 31 -0.35 -5.73 13.32
CA ASP A 31 -1.26 -4.67 13.74
C ASP A 31 -1.07 -3.41 12.90
N HIS A 32 -2.13 -2.97 12.26
CA HIS A 32 -2.20 -1.63 11.70
C HIS A 32 -2.46 -0.62 12.83
N PRO A 33 -1.78 0.53 12.87
CA PRO A 33 -1.88 1.51 13.98
C PRO A 33 -3.31 1.95 14.33
N ILE A 34 -4.19 2.03 13.33
CA ILE A 34 -5.60 2.44 13.47
C ILE A 34 -6.59 1.26 13.33
N LEU A 35 -6.40 0.39 12.33
CA LEU A 35 -7.37 -0.66 11.96
C LEU A 35 -7.23 -1.95 12.78
N GLY A 36 -6.22 -2.05 13.65
CA GLY A 36 -5.91 -3.25 14.41
C GLY A 36 -5.30 -4.37 13.55
N PRO A 37 -5.35 -5.63 13.99
CA PRO A 37 -4.67 -6.75 13.32
C PRO A 37 -5.28 -7.04 11.94
N LEU A 38 -4.42 -7.07 10.92
CA LEU A 38 -4.81 -7.36 9.54
C LEU A 38 -4.22 -8.69 9.04
N THR A 39 -4.99 -9.40 8.21
CA THR A 39 -4.49 -10.54 7.43
C THR A 39 -3.68 -10.07 6.23
N ALA A 40 -2.96 -10.99 5.56
CA ALA A 40 -2.27 -10.71 4.30
C ALA A 40 -3.17 -10.05 3.26
N ARG A 41 -4.36 -10.61 3.04
CA ARG A 41 -5.37 -10.06 2.13
C ARG A 41 -5.78 -8.64 2.51
N GLN A 42 -6.00 -8.39 3.80
CA GLN A 42 -6.39 -7.05 4.29
C GLN A 42 -5.25 -6.04 4.14
N TRP A 43 -4.00 -6.45 4.34
CA TRP A 43 -2.83 -5.60 4.06
C TRP A 43 -2.71 -5.23 2.58
N ARG A 44 -2.96 -6.16 1.65
CA ARG A 44 -2.97 -5.84 0.20
C ARG A 44 -4.09 -4.85 -0.15
N GLU A 45 -5.28 -5.08 0.37
CA GLU A 45 -6.44 -4.19 0.17
C GLU A 45 -6.17 -2.78 0.73
N PHE A 46 -5.59 -2.70 1.93
CA PHE A 46 -5.15 -1.44 2.52
C PHE A 46 -4.19 -0.68 1.60
N HIS A 47 -3.12 -1.33 1.13
CA HIS A 47 -2.13 -0.68 0.28
C HIS A 47 -2.71 -0.22 -1.07
N LEU A 48 -3.66 -0.97 -1.65
CA LEU A 48 -4.36 -0.55 -2.86
C LEU A 48 -5.15 0.74 -2.61
N VAL A 49 -6.02 0.76 -1.60
CA VAL A 49 -6.86 1.92 -1.28
C VAL A 49 -6.01 3.13 -0.90
N HIS A 50 -4.96 2.93 -0.11
CA HIS A 50 -4.02 3.97 0.30
C HIS A 50 -3.24 4.54 -0.90
N GLY A 51 -2.76 3.68 -1.81
CA GLY A 51 -2.11 4.10 -3.05
C GLY A 51 -3.02 4.96 -3.95
N LEU A 52 -4.29 4.55 -4.12
CA LEU A 52 -5.27 5.32 -4.88
C LEU A 52 -5.57 6.69 -4.25
N LEU A 53 -5.58 6.78 -2.91
CA LEU A 53 -5.70 8.05 -2.21
C LEU A 53 -4.53 8.99 -2.53
N HIS A 54 -3.30 8.48 -2.54
CA HIS A 54 -2.13 9.28 -2.95
C HIS A 54 -2.18 9.72 -4.41
N VAL A 55 -2.63 8.85 -5.33
CA VAL A 55 -2.84 9.25 -6.74
C VAL A 55 -3.85 10.40 -6.83
N LYS A 56 -4.93 10.36 -6.05
CA LYS A 56 -5.92 11.45 -5.98
C LYS A 56 -5.29 12.75 -5.46
N GLN A 57 -4.45 12.69 -4.44
CA GLN A 57 -3.72 13.85 -3.91
C GLN A 57 -2.77 14.45 -4.96
N ILE A 58 -1.98 13.60 -5.64
CA ILE A 58 -1.06 14.03 -6.70
C ILE A 58 -1.80 14.71 -7.84
N ARG A 59 -2.93 14.14 -8.30
CA ARG A 59 -3.77 14.75 -9.34
C ARG A 59 -4.25 16.14 -8.92
N ARG A 60 -4.75 16.29 -7.69
CA ARG A 60 -5.17 17.59 -7.15
C ARG A 60 -4.03 18.61 -7.14
N LEU A 61 -2.85 18.22 -6.67
CA LEU A 61 -1.67 19.09 -6.64
C LEU A 61 -1.23 19.51 -8.04
N ARG A 62 -1.27 18.60 -9.02
CA ARG A 62 -0.97 18.92 -10.42
C ARG A 62 -1.95 19.93 -11.00
N SER A 63 -3.25 19.72 -10.80
CA SER A 63 -4.28 20.67 -11.25
C SER A 63 -4.11 22.05 -10.59
N ALA A 64 -3.84 22.09 -9.28
CA ALA A 64 -3.61 23.36 -8.57
C ALA A 64 -2.36 24.09 -9.08
N ARG A 65 -1.27 23.39 -9.43
CA ARG A 65 -0.07 24.01 -9.98
C ARG A 65 -0.28 24.63 -11.36
N VAL A 66 -1.14 24.03 -12.19
CA VAL A 66 -1.48 24.57 -13.53
C VAL A 66 -2.36 25.81 -13.44
N ALA A 67 -3.20 25.94 -12.40
CA ALA A 67 -4.08 27.08 -12.22
C ALA A 67 -3.38 28.35 -11.70
N THR A 68 -2.15 28.22 -11.18
CA THR A 68 -1.41 29.31 -10.51
C THR A 68 -0.17 29.78 -11.30
N GLY A 69 0.03 29.27 -12.51
CA GLY A 69 1.11 29.68 -13.43
C GLY A 69 0.54 30.11 -14.76
#